data_AF-A0A2W4LSB0-F1
#
_entry.id   AF-A0A2W4LSB0-F1
#
_cell.length_a   1.000
_cell.length_b   1.000
_cell.length_c   1.000
_cell.angle_alpha   90.00
_cell.angle_beta   90.00
_cell.angle_gamma   90.00
#
_symmetry.space_group_name_H-M   'P 1'
#
loop_
_entity.id
_entity.type
_entity.pdbx_description
1 polymer ?
#
loop_
_entity_poly.entity_id
_entity_poly.type
_entity_poly.pdbx_seq_one_letter_code
_entity_poly.pdbx_strand_id
1 'polypeptide(L)'
;MTTTTIGILGAGQLGRMLALAGYPLGLRFRFFDPAPASPASHLAEQICAPYDDEGALRRFAEGLALVTYEFENVPVAAARLLERHLPVYPPPAA
;
A
#
# COMPACT_ATOMS: atom_id res chain seq x y z
N MET A 1 -13.90 -15.59 -10.26
CA MET A 1 -13.92 -14.14 -10.03
C MET A 1 -12.52 -13.73 -9.67
N THR A 2 -11.92 -12.78 -10.39
CA THR A 2 -10.58 -12.27 -10.09
C THR A 2 -10.66 -11.30 -8.92
N THR A 3 -9.92 -11.60 -7.85
CA THR A 3 -9.87 -10.77 -6.65
C THR A 3 -8.94 -9.58 -6.88
N THR A 4 -9.43 -8.36 -6.68
CA THR A 4 -8.64 -7.12 -6.84
C THR A 4 -7.98 -6.74 -5.52
N THR A 5 -6.65 -6.76 -5.46
CA THR A 5 -5.88 -6.36 -4.27
C THR A 5 -5.25 -4.98 -4.48
N ILE A 6 -5.47 -4.06 -3.55
CA ILE A 6 -4.93 -2.69 -3.55
C ILE A 6 -3.80 -2.58 -2.51
N GLY A 7 -2.68 -2.00 -2.91
CA GLY A 7 -1.61 -1.63 -1.99
C GLY A 7 -1.86 -0.26 -1.36
N ILE A 8 -1.58 -0.13 -0.06
CA ILE A 8 -1.60 1.16 0.64
C ILE A 8 -0.21 1.40 1.25
N LEU A 9 0.40 2.55 0.92
CA LEU A 9 1.61 3.05 1.56
C LEU A 9 1.22 3.74 2.86
N GLY A 10 1.51 3.08 3.98
CA GLY A 10 1.01 3.39 5.32
C GLY A 10 0.02 2.34 5.83
N ALA A 11 0.09 2.07 7.14
CA ALA A 11 -0.81 1.15 7.85
C ALA A 11 -1.43 1.77 9.12
N GLY A 12 -1.52 3.10 9.16
CA GLY A 12 -2.18 3.89 10.20
C GLY A 12 -3.72 3.84 10.16
N GLN A 13 -4.34 4.80 10.84
CA GLN A 13 -5.79 4.86 10.98
C GLN A 13 -6.52 5.16 9.66
N LEU A 14 -5.92 5.94 8.76
CA LEU A 14 -6.55 6.30 7.49
C LEU A 14 -6.47 5.11 6.51
N GLY A 15 -5.37 4.37 6.52
CA GLY A 15 -5.20 3.13 5.76
C GLY A 15 -6.19 2.07 6.23
N ARG A 16 -6.38 1.96 7.55
CA ARG A 16 -7.43 1.14 8.16
C ARG A 16 -8.83 1.53 7.69
N MET A 17 -9.17 2.82 7.72
CA MET A 17 -10.49 3.30 7.29
C MET A 17 -10.73 3.01 5.80
N LEU A 18 -9.72 3.20 4.95
CA LEU A 18 -9.80 2.92 3.52
C LEU A 18 -10.06 1.43 3.24
N ALA A 19 -9.33 0.54 3.90
CA ALA A 19 -9.51 -0.90 3.74
C ALA A 19 -10.90 -1.36 4.17
N LEU A 20 -11.38 -0.88 5.33
CA LEU A 20 -12.72 -1.18 5.83
C LEU A 20 -13.83 -0.74 4.88
N ALA A 21 -13.67 0.42 4.23
CA ALA A 21 -14.62 0.91 3.23
C ALA A 21 -14.56 0.11 1.91
N GLY A 22 -13.42 -0.50 1.58
CA GLY A 22 -13.25 -1.27 0.37
C GLY A 22 -13.71 -2.73 0.45
N TYR A 23 -13.72 -3.35 1.64
CA TYR A 23 -14.16 -4.76 1.77
C TYR A 23 -15.59 -5.01 1.27
N PRO A 24 -16.59 -4.15 1.53
CA PRO A 24 -17.94 -4.30 0.97
C PRO A 24 -17.98 -4.24 -0.57
N LEU A 25 -16.96 -3.63 -1.19
CA LEU A 25 -16.81 -3.54 -2.65
C LEU A 25 -16.08 -4.75 -3.26
N GLY A 26 -15.76 -5.77 -2.45
CA GLY A 26 -15.02 -6.95 -2.89
C GLY A 26 -13.52 -6.73 -3.09
N LEU A 27 -12.98 -5.62 -2.58
CA LEU A 27 -11.56 -5.30 -2.66
C LEU A 27 -10.79 -5.99 -1.54
N ARG A 28 -9.54 -6.37 -1.82
CA ARG A 28 -8.56 -6.80 -0.82
C ARG A 28 -7.45 -5.77 -0.71
N PHE A 29 -6.68 -5.84 0.37
CA PHE A 29 -5.66 -4.85 0.67
C PHE A 29 -4.35 -5.51 1.09
N ARG A 30 -3.25 -4.78 0.91
CA ARG A 30 -1.94 -5.03 1.51
C ARG A 30 -1.36 -3.69 1.95
N PHE A 31 -0.72 -3.66 3.10
CA PHE A 31 -0.10 -2.45 3.63
C PHE A 31 1.43 -2.51 3.56
N PHE A 32 2.06 -1.36 3.41
CA PHE A 32 3.50 -1.19 3.56
C PHE A 32 3.76 -0.11 4.61
N ASP A 33 4.35 -0.48 5.73
CA ASP A 33 4.61 0.46 6.82
C ASP A 33 5.79 -0.02 7.69
N PRO A 34 6.76 0.84 8.05
CA PRO A 34 7.88 0.44 8.89
C PRO A 34 7.48 0.05 10.32
N ALA A 35 6.32 0.49 10.82
CA ALA A 35 5.88 0.23 12.18
C ALA A 35 5.24 -1.17 12.29
N PRO A 36 5.79 -2.09 13.12
CA PRO A 36 5.32 -3.48 13.18
C PRO A 36 3.94 -3.64 13.85
N ALA A 37 3.49 -2.66 14.64
CA ALA A 37 2.22 -2.68 15.36
C ALA A 37 1.33 -1.51 14.92
N SER A 38 0.99 -1.49 13.64
CA SER A 38 0.19 -0.43 13.03
C SER A 38 -1.32 -0.69 13.21
N PRO A 39 -2.17 0.36 13.24
CA PRO A 39 -3.62 0.22 13.33
C PRO A 39 -4.26 -0.72 12.28
N ALA A 40 -3.73 -0.76 11.06
CA ALA A 40 -4.27 -1.55 9.96
C ALA A 40 -3.68 -2.97 9.85
N SER A 41 -2.60 -3.27 10.59
CA SER A 41 -1.88 -4.57 10.54
C SER A 41 -2.76 -5.80 10.76
N HIS A 42 -3.88 -5.67 11.47
CA HIS A 42 -4.80 -6.77 11.76
C HIS A 42 -5.85 -7.02 10.66
N LEU A 43 -5.94 -6.14 9.66
CA LEU A 43 -6.96 -6.23 8.62
C LEU A 43 -6.49 -6.98 7.38
N ALA A 44 -5.20 -6.90 7.06
CA ALA A 44 -4.62 -7.59 5.91
C ALA A 44 -3.11 -7.81 6.10
N GLU A 45 -2.46 -8.42 5.11
CA GLU A 45 -1.01 -8.54 5.08
C GLU A 45 -0.35 -7.16 5.16
N GLN A 46 0.65 -7.04 6.03
CA GLN A 46 1.53 -5.88 6.10
C GLN A 46 2.97 -6.31 5.81
N ILE A 47 3.64 -5.56 4.94
CA ILE A 47 5.09 -5.62 4.79
C ILE A 47 5.71 -4.56 5.71
N CYS A 48 6.43 -5.05 6.72
CA CYS A 48 7.15 -4.21 7.68
C CYS A 48 8.57 -3.94 7.19
N ALA A 49 8.77 -2.82 6.50
CA ALA A 49 10.08 -2.42 6.01
C ALA A 49 10.19 -0.88 5.87
N PRO A 50 11.42 -0.33 5.90
CA PRO A 50 11.68 1.05 5.52
C PRO A 50 11.26 1.34 4.07
N TYR A 51 10.84 2.58 3.79
CA TYR A 51 10.43 3.00 2.43
C TYR A 51 11.58 3.09 1.42
N ASP A 52 12.84 3.03 1.86
CA ASP A 52 14.01 2.95 0.99
C ASP A 52 14.46 1.50 0.71
N ASP A 53 13.79 0.50 1.29
CA ASP A 53 14.02 -0.91 0.95
C ASP A 53 13.34 -1.24 -0.39
N GLU A 54 14.08 -1.06 -1.48
CA GLU A 54 13.63 -1.39 -2.82
C GLU A 54 13.21 -2.86 -2.97
N GLY A 55 13.87 -3.78 -2.25
CA GLY A 55 13.56 -5.20 -2.30
C GLY A 55 12.18 -5.48 -1.70
N ALA A 56 11.89 -4.87 -0.56
CA ALA A 56 10.58 -4.95 0.08
C ALA A 56 9.49 -4.29 -0.77
N LEU A 57 9.76 -3.13 -1.39
CA LEU A 57 8.80 -2.48 -2.28
C LEU A 57 8.50 -3.31 -3.53
N ARG A 58 9.50 -4.00 -4.11
CA ARG A 58 9.27 -4.92 -5.22
C ARG A 58 8.37 -6.08 -4.80
N ARG A 59 8.64 -6.71 -3.65
CA ARG A 59 7.77 -7.78 -3.09
C ARG A 59 6.36 -7.27 -2.80
N PHE A 60 6.24 -6.03 -2.32
CA PHE A 60 4.96 -5.39 -2.06
C PHE A 60 4.10 -5.28 -3.31
N ALA A 61 4.70 -4.91 -4.45
CA ALA A 61 4.02 -4.76 -5.73
C ALA A 61 3.43 -6.08 -6.30
N GLU A 62 3.96 -7.23 -5.91
CA GLU A 62 3.59 -8.52 -6.51
C GLU A 62 2.12 -8.87 -6.27
N GLY A 63 1.35 -9.03 -7.34
CA GLY A 63 -0.07 -9.42 -7.27
C GLY A 63 -1.03 -8.29 -6.86
N LEU A 64 -0.55 -7.05 -6.79
CA LEU A 64 -1.40 -5.87 -6.60
C LEU A 64 -1.93 -5.33 -7.93
N ALA A 65 -3.14 -4.78 -7.90
CA ALA A 65 -3.75 -4.10 -9.04
C ALA A 65 -3.30 -2.63 -9.17
N LEU A 66 -3.13 -1.95 -8.03
CA LEU A 66 -2.65 -0.56 -7.94
C LEU A 66 -2.14 -0.27 -6.52
N VAL A 67 -1.46 0.86 -6.36
CA VAL A 67 -1.05 1.42 -5.06
C VAL A 67 -1.68 2.79 -4.83
N THR A 68 -2.03 3.07 -3.58
CA THR A 68 -2.42 4.40 -3.09
C THR A 68 -1.69 4.74 -1.79
N TYR A 69 -1.87 5.96 -1.29
CA TYR A 69 -1.20 6.49 -0.10
C TYR A 69 -2.19 6.68 1.03
N GLU A 70 -1.69 6.47 2.25
CA GLU A 70 -2.41 6.88 3.44
C GLU A 70 -2.06 8.32 3.88
N PHE A 71 -0.80 8.71 3.76
CA PHE A 71 -0.28 9.97 4.30
C PHE A 71 0.66 10.68 3.33
N GLU A 72 0.85 11.98 3.55
CA GLU A 72 1.53 12.90 2.64
C GLU A 72 3.06 12.76 2.61
N ASN A 73 3.67 12.24 3.68
CA ASN A 73 5.13 12.17 3.84
C ASN A 73 5.75 10.85 3.32
N VAL A 74 5.07 10.13 2.42
CA VAL A 74 5.68 8.97 1.77
C VAL A 74 6.81 9.45 0.86
N PRO A 75 8.03 8.88 0.96
CA PRO A 75 9.13 9.26 0.08
C PRO A 75 8.75 9.09 -1.40
N VAL A 76 8.85 10.17 -2.18
CA VAL A 76 8.56 10.16 -3.63
C VAL A 76 9.37 9.09 -4.36
N ALA A 77 10.58 8.79 -3.89
CA ALA A 77 11.42 7.71 -4.44
C ALA A 77 10.75 6.33 -4.36
N ALA A 78 10.08 6.02 -3.25
CA ALA A 78 9.34 4.76 -3.07
C ALA A 78 8.17 4.67 -4.05
N ALA A 79 7.41 5.77 -4.17
CA ALA A 79 6.27 5.86 -5.08
C ALA A 79 6.70 5.73 -6.55
N ARG A 80 7.78 6.41 -6.95
CA ARG A 80 8.37 6.29 -8.29
C ARG A 80 8.92 4.90 -8.57
N LEU A 81 9.41 4.19 -7.55
CA LEU A 81 9.82 2.80 -7.72
C LEU A 81 8.62 1.93 -8.05
N LEU A 82 7.53 2.06 -7.29
CA LEU A 82 6.31 1.30 -7.48
C LEU A 82 5.64 1.62 -8.83
N GLU A 83 5.65 2.88 -9.26
CA GLU A 83 5.09 3.30 -10.55
C GLU A 83 5.72 2.57 -11.76
N ARG A 84 6.95 2.05 -11.63
CA ARG A 84 7.57 1.21 -12.67
C ARG A 84 6.97 -0.18 -12.79
N HIS A 85 6.19 -0.62 -11.80
CA HIS A 85 5.65 -1.97 -11.68
C HIS A 85 4.13 -2.01 -11.80
N LEU A 86 3.43 -1.01 -11.26
CA LEU A 86 1.98 -0.93 -11.28
C LEU A 86 1.48 0.52 -11.15
N PRO A 87 0.22 0.80 -11.49
CA PRO A 87 -0.35 2.14 -11.32
C PRO A 87 -0.29 2.62 -9.87
N VAL A 88 0.14 3.86 -9.68
CA VAL A 88 0.15 4.53 -8.38
C VAL A 88 -0.76 5.75 -8.47
N TYR A 89 -1.69 5.88 -7.53
CA TYR A 89 -2.66 6.98 -7.49
C TYR A 89 -2.69 7.67 -6.13
N PRO A 90 -2.63 9.01 -6.08
CA PRO A 90 -2.26 9.92 -7.19
C PRO A 90 -0.86 9.63 -7.78
N PRO A 91 -0.57 10.02 -9.03
CA PRO A 91 0.75 9.78 -9.60
C PRO A 91 1.82 10.61 -8.85
N PRO A 92 3.05 10.11 -8.65
CA PRO A 92 4.11 10.82 -7.92
C PRO A 92 4.58 12.14 -8.57
N ALA A 93 4.11 12.42 -9.78
CA ALA A 93 4.41 13.64 -10.53
C ALA A 93 3.32 14.73 -10.40
N ALA A 94 2.24 14.46 -9.66
CA ALA A 94 1.13 15.39 -9.43
C ALA A 94 1.49 16.57 -8.52
#